data_AF-A0A4Y8C7G5-F1
#
_entry.id   AF-A0A4Y8C7G5-F1
#
_cell.length_a   1.000
_cell.length_b   1.000
_cell.length_c   1.000
_cell.angle_alpha   90.00
_cell.angle_beta   90.00
_cell.angle_gamma   90.00
#
_symmetry.space_group_name_H-M   'P 1'
#
loop_
_entity.id
_entity.type
_entity.pdbx_description
1 polymer ?
#
loop_
_entity_poly.entity_id
_entity_poly.type
_entity_poly.pdbx_seq_one_letter_code
_entity_poly.pdbx_strand_id
1 'polypeptide(L)'
;PAHKGFERPYGWGWFLKLALEINLLTKENDKAEIWAKNLEGIADFFVKEFKEFLPKMDYPIRVGTHFNSSFALYFALEYARFKKDQELEYCIIQSAKKWFLNDKNMQALEPCG
;
A
#
# COMPACT_ATOMS: atom_id res chain seq x y z
N PRO A 1 11.55 -0.08 22.06
CA PRO A 1 10.63 -0.97 21.31
C PRO A 1 9.78 -0.14 20.33
N ALA A 2 10.20 -0.04 19.07
CA ALA A 2 9.44 0.68 18.05
C ALA A 2 8.10 -0.03 17.81
N HIS A 3 7.01 0.73 17.76
CA HIS A 3 5.66 0.21 17.51
C HIS A 3 5.64 -0.61 16.22
N LYS A 4 5.68 -1.94 16.33
CA LYS A 4 5.57 -2.90 15.22
C LYS A 4 4.22 -2.83 14.48
N GLY A 5 3.43 -1.78 14.65
CA GLY A 5 2.08 -1.61 14.13
C GLY A 5 1.72 -0.19 13.71
N PHE A 6 2.65 0.76 13.78
CA PHE A 6 2.35 2.17 13.45
C PHE A 6 1.84 2.31 11.99
N GLU A 7 0.64 2.86 11.84
CA GLU A 7 -0.08 3.17 10.58
C GLU A 7 -0.31 2.02 9.58
N ARG A 8 -0.24 0.77 10.03
CA ARG A 8 -0.49 -0.39 9.16
C ARG A 8 -1.95 -0.47 8.70
N PRO A 9 -2.23 -0.83 7.44
CA PRO A 9 -1.36 -0.75 6.25
C PRO A 9 -1.47 0.62 5.54
N TYR A 10 -2.31 1.52 6.03
CA TYR A 10 -2.66 2.79 5.38
C TYR A 10 -1.44 3.71 5.13
N GLY A 11 -0.66 4.01 6.18
CA GLY A 11 0.50 4.90 6.05
C GLY A 11 1.57 4.33 5.12
N TRP A 12 1.68 2.99 5.08
CA TRP A 12 2.59 2.31 4.16
C TRP A 12 2.16 2.50 2.72
N GLY A 13 0.86 2.32 2.43
CA GLY A 13 0.30 2.55 1.11
C GLY A 13 0.54 3.98 0.63
N TRP A 14 0.29 4.97 1.49
CA TRP A 14 0.55 6.37 1.15
C TRP A 14 2.02 6.68 0.92
N PHE A 15 2.91 6.10 1.71
CA PHE A 15 4.34 6.27 1.49
C PHE A 15 4.76 5.71 0.12
N LEU A 16 4.25 4.52 -0.25
CA LEU A 16 4.51 3.95 -1.58
C LEU A 16 3.90 4.82 -2.70
N LYS A 17 2.72 5.41 -2.49
CA LYS A 17 2.15 6.38 -3.43
C LYS A 17 3.05 7.60 -3.60
N LEU A 18 3.53 8.19 -2.50
CA LEU A 18 4.46 9.32 -2.55
C LEU A 18 5.76 8.96 -3.29
N ALA A 19 6.34 7.80 -2.97
CA ALA A 19 7.54 7.31 -3.63
C ALA A 19 7.31 7.12 -5.14
N LEU A 20 6.16 6.58 -5.55
CA LEU A 20 5.75 6.47 -6.95
C LEU A 20 5.69 7.85 -7.63
N GLU A 21 4.96 8.80 -7.06
CA GLU A 21 4.78 10.12 -7.67
C GLU A 21 6.11 10.86 -7.82
N ILE A 22 7.01 10.76 -6.82
CA ILE A 22 8.35 11.34 -6.91
C ILE A 22 9.19 10.68 -8.02
N ASN A 23 9.07 9.36 -8.20
CA ASN A 23 9.73 8.67 -9.31
C ASN A 23 9.17 9.07 -10.68
N LEU A 24 7.87 9.35 -10.78
CA LEU A 24 7.27 9.83 -12.03
C LEU A 24 7.71 11.27 -12.35
N LEU A 25 7.87 12.09 -11.31
CA LEU A 25 8.29 13.49 -11.40
C LEU A 25 9.73 13.66 -11.92
N THR A 26 10.57 12.63 -11.89
CA THR A 26 11.95 12.71 -12.43
C THR A 26 12.00 13.03 -13.92
N LYS A 27 10.90 12.82 -14.65
CA LYS A 27 10.77 13.21 -16.06
C LYS A 27 10.71 14.73 -16.28
N GLU A 28 10.35 15.48 -15.24
CA GLU A 28 10.03 16.91 -15.32
C GLU A 28 10.88 17.75 -14.36
N ASN A 29 11.57 17.13 -13.39
CA ASN A 29 12.33 17.84 -12.36
C ASN A 29 13.60 17.07 -11.97
N ASP A 30 14.75 17.65 -12.29
CA ASP A 30 16.08 17.08 -12.00
C ASP A 30 16.32 16.85 -10.50
N LYS A 31 15.68 17.63 -9.61
CA LYS A 31 15.80 17.42 -8.15
C LYS A 31 15.06 16.17 -7.68
N ALA A 32 14.05 15.71 -8.43
CA ALA A 32 13.26 14.56 -8.05
C ALA A 32 14.08 13.26 -8.08
N GLU A 33 15.17 13.17 -8.86
CA GLU A 33 16.08 12.01 -8.82
C GLU A 33 16.72 11.84 -7.44
N ILE A 34 17.18 12.94 -6.84
CA ILE A 34 17.78 12.94 -5.51
C ILE A 34 16.73 12.54 -4.46
N TRP A 35 15.51 13.06 -4.57
CA TRP A 35 14.42 12.71 -3.66
C TRP A 35 14.01 11.24 -3.79
N ALA A 36 13.86 10.75 -5.02
CA ALA A 36 13.54 9.35 -5.29
C ALA A 36 14.57 8.42 -4.66
N LYS A 37 15.86 8.72 -4.86
CA LYS A 37 16.97 7.96 -4.27
C LYS A 37 16.95 7.96 -2.75
N ASN A 38 16.68 9.11 -2.12
CA ASN A 38 16.63 9.22 -0.67
C ASN A 38 15.46 8.45 -0.04
N LEU A 39 14.34 8.31 -0.77
CA LEU A 39 13.16 7.59 -0.30
C LEU A 39 13.18 6.10 -0.61
N GLU A 40 14.05 5.65 -1.53
CA GLU A 40 14.09 4.26 -2.01
C GLU A 40 14.25 3.25 -0.88
N GLY A 41 15.22 3.45 0.03
CA GLY A 41 15.43 2.52 1.15
C GLY A 41 14.24 2.42 2.11
N ILE A 42 13.45 3.49 2.26
CA ILE A 42 12.23 3.47 3.09
C ILE A 42 11.09 2.77 2.32
N ALA A 43 11.00 2.98 1.00
CA ALA A 43 10.03 2.29 0.17
C ALA A 43 10.28 0.78 0.19
N ASP A 44 11.54 0.35 0.04
CA ASP A 44 11.95 -1.05 0.12
C ASP A 44 11.59 -1.68 1.47
N PHE A 45 11.76 -0.93 2.56
CA PHE A 45 11.33 -1.36 3.89
C PHE A 45 9.82 -1.66 3.91
N PHE A 46 8.97 -0.74 3.41
CA PHE A 46 7.53 -0.97 3.39
C PHE A 46 7.11 -2.07 2.42
N VAL A 47 7.76 -2.21 1.26
CA VAL A 47 7.55 -3.33 0.33
C VAL A 47 7.78 -4.66 1.04
N LYS A 48 8.90 -4.78 1.74
CA LYS A 48 9.22 -5.97 2.54
C LYS A 48 8.16 -6.22 3.60
N GLU A 49 7.79 -5.19 4.36
CA GLU A 49 6.77 -5.31 5.41
C GLU A 49 5.40 -5.71 4.83
N PHE A 50 4.99 -5.22 3.67
CA PHE A 50 3.76 -5.67 2.99
C PHE A 50 3.83 -7.16 2.66
N LYS A 51 4.93 -7.62 2.04
CA LYS A 51 5.14 -9.03 1.68
C LYS A 51 5.13 -9.95 2.92
N GLU A 52 5.65 -9.48 4.05
CA GLU A 52 5.67 -10.25 5.31
C GLU A 52 4.36 -10.18 6.10
N PHE A 53 3.63 -9.06 6.02
CA PHE A 53 2.46 -8.79 6.86
C PHE A 53 1.16 -9.29 6.23
N LEU A 54 0.92 -9.01 4.94
CA LEU A 54 -0.34 -9.34 4.28
C LEU A 54 -0.70 -10.83 4.35
N PRO A 55 0.23 -11.78 4.13
CA PRO A 55 -0.09 -13.22 4.21
C PRO A 55 -0.53 -13.66 5.62
N LYS A 56 -0.10 -12.93 6.66
CA LYS A 56 -0.42 -13.22 8.07
C LYS A 56 -1.75 -12.60 8.49
N MET A 57 -2.37 -11.76 7.67
CA MET A 57 -3.58 -11.04 8.01
C MET A 57 -4.81 -11.81 7.51
N ASP A 58 -5.68 -12.17 8.46
CA ASP A 58 -6.86 -12.98 8.16
C ASP A 58 -8.03 -12.15 7.62
N TYR A 59 -8.18 -10.93 8.12
CA TYR A 59 -9.28 -10.04 7.78
C TYR A 59 -8.78 -8.65 7.39
N PRO A 60 -9.42 -7.99 6.41
CA PRO A 60 -9.12 -6.60 6.07
C PRO A 60 -9.69 -5.63 7.12
N ILE A 61 -9.14 -4.43 7.19
CA ILE A 61 -9.76 -3.28 7.85
C ILE A 61 -10.76 -2.65 6.86
N ARG A 62 -12.03 -2.56 7.25
CA ARG A 62 -13.15 -2.17 6.37
C ARG A 62 -13.89 -0.89 6.77
N VAL A 63 -13.38 -0.17 7.75
CA VAL A 63 -13.93 1.17 8.09
C VAL A 63 -13.91 2.02 6.83
N GLY A 64 -14.96 2.77 6.51
CA GLY A 64 -14.93 3.66 5.34
C GLY A 64 -14.16 4.97 5.58
N THR A 65 -13.53 5.11 6.75
CA THR A 65 -12.48 6.10 6.96
C THR A 65 -11.19 5.65 6.27
N HIS A 66 -10.25 6.58 6.15
CA HIS A 66 -9.03 6.42 5.37
C HIS A 66 -8.17 5.21 5.76
N PHE A 67 -8.28 4.68 6.99
CA PHE A 67 -7.57 3.48 7.44
C PHE A 67 -8.01 2.16 6.76
N ASN A 68 -8.94 2.20 5.81
CA ASN A 68 -9.38 1.04 5.05
C ASN A 68 -8.21 0.33 4.33
N SER A 69 -8.13 -0.99 4.46
CA SER A 69 -7.08 -1.78 3.81
C SER A 69 -7.12 -1.70 2.29
N SER A 70 -8.29 -1.48 1.69
CA SER A 70 -8.41 -1.36 0.23
C SER A 70 -7.61 -0.18 -0.35
N PHE A 71 -7.55 0.96 0.35
CA PHE A 71 -6.72 2.10 -0.08
C PHE A 71 -5.23 1.76 -0.07
N ALA A 72 -4.77 1.10 1.00
CA ALA A 72 -3.38 0.68 1.11
C ALA A 72 -2.98 -0.29 0.00
N LEU A 73 -3.85 -1.28 -0.29
CA LEU A 73 -3.61 -2.25 -1.36
C LEU A 73 -3.60 -1.58 -2.73
N TYR A 74 -4.48 -0.62 -2.98
CA TYR A 74 -4.53 0.10 -4.25
C TYR A 74 -3.21 0.84 -4.53
N PHE A 75 -2.72 1.63 -3.57
CA PHE A 75 -1.47 2.37 -3.75
C PHE A 75 -0.25 1.45 -3.85
N ALA A 76 -0.20 0.41 -3.02
CA ALA A 76 0.89 -0.56 -3.08
C ALA A 76 0.90 -1.32 -4.43
N LEU A 77 -0.27 -1.56 -5.04
CA LEU A 77 -0.37 -2.22 -6.35
C LEU A 77 0.15 -1.33 -7.48
N GLU A 78 -0.19 -0.04 -7.47
CA GLU A 78 0.36 0.92 -8.44
C GLU A 78 1.89 0.97 -8.35
N TYR A 79 2.43 1.05 -7.14
CA TYR A 79 3.86 1.03 -6.90
C TYR A 79 4.52 -0.27 -7.37
N ALA A 80 3.94 -1.42 -7.04
CA ALA A 80 4.43 -2.74 -7.45
C ALA A 80 4.59 -2.82 -8.97
N ARG A 81 3.55 -2.39 -9.71
CA ARG A 81 3.56 -2.39 -11.18
C ARG A 81 4.59 -1.44 -11.76
N PHE A 82 4.71 -0.25 -11.18
CA PHE A 82 5.72 0.72 -11.59
C PHE A 82 7.15 0.18 -11.44
N LYS A 83 7.47 -0.44 -10.29
CA LYS A 83 8.77 -1.08 -10.03
C LYS A 83 8.92 -2.46 -10.69
N LYS A 84 7.85 -2.98 -11.31
CA LYS A 84 7.76 -4.35 -11.86
C LYS A 84 8.05 -5.44 -10.82
N ASP A 85 7.69 -5.20 -9.56
CA ASP A 85 7.81 -6.16 -8.46
C ASP A 85 6.64 -7.15 -8.50
N GLN A 86 6.86 -8.27 -9.20
CA GLN A 86 5.85 -9.33 -9.39
C GLN A 86 5.44 -10.01 -8.08
N GLU A 87 6.35 -10.10 -7.11
CA GLU A 87 6.07 -10.73 -5.83
C GLU A 87 5.14 -9.85 -4.97
N LEU A 88 5.41 -8.53 -4.95
CA LEU A 88 4.54 -7.58 -4.26
C LEU A 88 3.16 -7.54 -4.92
N GLU A 89 3.10 -7.45 -6.26
CA GLU A 89 1.85 -7.46 -7.00
C GLU A 89 1.05 -8.74 -6.71
N TYR A 90 1.69 -9.91 -6.74
CA TYR A 90 1.05 -11.17 -6.40
C TYR A 90 0.49 -11.16 -4.97
N CYS A 91 1.31 -10.77 -3.98
CA CYS A 91 0.90 -10.71 -2.58
C CYS A 91 -0.34 -9.83 -2.36
N ILE A 92 -0.37 -8.65 -2.99
CA ILE A 92 -1.49 -7.71 -2.92
C ILE A 92 -2.74 -8.28 -3.58
N ILE A 93 -2.62 -8.83 -4.79
CA ILE A 93 -3.77 -9.40 -5.52
C ILE A 93 -4.37 -10.58 -4.76
N GLN A 94 -3.54 -11.47 -4.20
CA GLN A 94 -4.04 -12.61 -3.41
C GLN A 94 -4.77 -12.14 -2.15
N SER A 95 -4.22 -11.14 -1.45
CA SER A 95 -4.85 -10.57 -0.24
C SER A 95 -6.16 -9.88 -0.57
N ALA A 96 -6.19 -9.07 -1.64
CA ALA A 96 -7.41 -8.42 -2.13
C ALA A 96 -8.48 -9.45 -2.51
N LYS A 97 -8.10 -10.54 -3.19
CA LYS A 97 -9.03 -11.62 -3.54
C LYS A 97 -9.54 -12.36 -2.31
N LYS A 98 -8.65 -12.76 -1.39
CA LYS A 98 -9.01 -13.42 -0.12
C LYS A 98 -10.05 -12.60 0.64
N TRP A 99 -9.85 -11.29 0.68
CA TRP A 99 -10.66 -10.39 1.49
C TRP A 99 -11.95 -9.95 0.82
N PHE A 100 -11.90 -9.54 -0.45
CA PHE A 100 -12.97 -8.77 -1.08
C PHE A 100 -13.68 -9.47 -2.24
N LEU A 101 -13.13 -10.58 -2.78
CA LEU A 101 -13.66 -11.20 -4.02
C LEU A 101 -15.10 -11.71 -3.87
N ASN A 102 -15.43 -12.24 -2.70
CA ASN A 102 -16.73 -12.85 -2.44
C ASN A 102 -17.72 -11.89 -1.76
N ASP A 103 -17.34 -10.62 -1.58
CA ASP A 103 -18.20 -9.63 -0.94
C ASP A 103 -19.45 -9.40 -1.80
N LYS A 104 -20.62 -9.57 -1.18
CA LYS A 104 -21.93 -9.32 -1.79
C LYS A 104 -22.83 -8.65 -0.77
N ASN A 105 -23.68 -7.72 -1.23
CA ASN A 105 -24.65 -7.03 -0.37
C ASN A 105 -24.01 -6.42 0.90
N MET A 106 -22.76 -5.95 0.80
CA MET A 106 -22.03 -5.35 1.91
C MET A 106 -22.77 -4.08 2.35
N GLN A 107 -23.19 -4.01 3.61
CA GLN A 107 -23.71 -2.76 4.19
C GLN A 107 -22.58 -1.73 4.24
N ALA A 108 -22.90 -0.45 4.02
CA ALA A 108 -21.92 0.62 4.18
C ALA A 108 -21.39 0.61 5.62
N LEU A 109 -20.11 0.27 5.80
CA LEU A 109 -19.42 0.25 7.10
C LEU A 109 -18.84 1.63 7.43
N GLU A 110 -19.65 2.67 7.29
CA GLU A 110 -19.36 4.05 7.72
C GLU A 110 -20.37 4.49 8.76
N PRO A 111 -20.01 5.37 9.72
CA PRO A 111 -20.97 6.35 10.18
C PRO A 111 -21.26 7.25 8.98
N CYS A 112 -22.36 7.01 8.27
CA CYS A 112 -23.00 8.09 7.54
C CYS A 112 -23.15 9.25 8.54
N GLY A 113 -22.73 10.45 8.15
CA GLY A 113 -23.32 11.65 8.74
C GLY A 113 -24.84 11.62 8.61
#